data_AF-A0AAX2I5N6-F1
#
_entry.id   AF-A0AAX2I5N6-F1
#
_cell.length_a   1.000
_cell.length_b   1.000
_cell.length_c   1.000
_cell.angle_alpha   90.00
_cell.angle_beta   90.00
_cell.angle_gamma   90.00
#
_symmetry.space_group_name_H-M   'P 1'
#
loop_
_entity.id
_entity.type
_entity.pdbx_description
1 polymer ?
#
loop_
_entity_poly.entity_id
_entity_poly.type
_entity_poly.pdbx_seq_one_letter_code
_entity_poly.pdbx_strand_id
1 'polypeptide(L)' 'MPKMPLTPEQRIKELEQQLAESEVKAHFFEAVVKVMNTEFGATLTKKQLATLSRKHKRKDSQ' A
#
# COMPACT_ATOMS: atom_id res chain seq x y z
N MET A 1 -0.48 -34.72 -0.79
CA MET A 1 -1.59 -34.53 0.17
C MET A 1 -2.37 -33.30 -0.28
N PRO A 2 -3.63 -33.40 -0.72
CA PRO A 2 -4.41 -32.21 -1.07
C PRO A 2 -4.61 -31.37 0.20
N LYS A 3 -4.30 -30.07 0.12
CA LYS A 3 -4.48 -29.12 1.22
C LYS A 3 -5.98 -29.09 1.56
N MET A 4 -6.34 -29.64 2.73
CA MET A 4 -7.69 -29.49 3.25
C MET A 4 -8.04 -27.99 3.26
N PRO A 5 -9.25 -27.58 2.82
CA PRO A 5 -9.62 -26.18 2.86
C PRO A 5 -9.60 -25.73 4.32
N LEU A 6 -8.74 -24.76 4.63
CA LEU A 6 -8.71 -24.08 5.93
C LEU A 6 -10.13 -23.71 6.31
N THR A 7 -10.48 -23.96 7.58
CA THR A 7 -11.80 -23.56 8.07
C THR A 7 -11.98 -22.05 7.88
N PRO A 8 -13.20 -21.58 7.59
CA PRO A 8 -13.45 -20.15 7.39
C PRO A 8 -12.92 -19.28 8.55
N GLU A 9 -13.01 -19.76 9.79
CA GLU A 9 -12.50 -19.09 10.98
C GLU A 9 -10.98 -18.90 10.97
N GLN A 10 -10.23 -19.92 10.55
CA GLN A 10 -8.77 -19.83 10.43
C GLN A 10 -8.37 -18.81 9.36
N ARG A 11 -9.11 -18.75 8.25
CA ARG A 11 -8.88 -17.77 7.19
C ARG A 11 -9.21 -16.35 7.65
N ILE A 12 -10.29 -16.17 8.40
CA ILE A 12 -10.66 -14.86 8.96
C ILE A 12 -9.56 -14.36 9.89
N LYS A 13 -9.09 -15.20 10.82
CA LYS A 13 -8.02 -14.83 11.75
C LYS A 13 -6.71 -14.43 11.04
N GLU A 14 -6.35 -15.16 9.99
CA GLU A 14 -5.19 -14.82 9.17
C GLU A 14 -5.37 -13.46 8.46
N LEU A 15 -6.56 -13.22 7.91
CA LEU A 15 -6.88 -11.95 7.23
C LEU A 15 -6.91 -10.77 8.20
N GLU A 16 -7.46 -10.94 9.41
CA GLU A 16 -7.44 -9.91 10.46
C GLU A 16 -6.00 -9.55 10.87
N GLN A 17 -5.13 -10.55 10.99
CA GLN A 17 -3.72 -10.31 11.25
C GLN A 17 -3.05 -9.54 10.10
N GLN A 18 -3.29 -9.95 8.86
CA GLN A 18 -2.74 -9.26 7.69
C GLN A 18 -3.24 -7.81 7.61
N LEU A 19 -4.50 -7.56 7.96
CA LEU A 19 -5.07 -6.22 7.99
C LEU A 19 -4.37 -5.35 9.03
N ALA A 20 -4.23 -5.83 10.27
CA ALA A 20 -3.55 -5.09 11.34
C ALA A 20 -2.09 -4.79 10.97
N GLU A 21 -1.37 -5.75 10.40
CA GLU A 21 0.00 -5.53 9.93
C GLU A 21 0.07 -4.50 8.79
N SER A 22 -0.90 -4.54 7.87
CA SER A 22 -0.99 -3.61 6.75
C SER A 22 -1.27 -2.17 7.23
N GLU A 23 -2.15 -2.00 8.21
CA GLU A 23 -2.46 -0.70 8.81
C GLU A 23 -1.23 -0.08 9.48
N VAL A 24 -0.52 -0.86 10.30
CA VAL A 24 0.72 -0.40 10.95
C VAL A 24 1.77 0.00 9.92
N LYS A 25 1.95 -0.82 8.86
CA LYS A 25 2.88 -0.50 7.77
C LYS A 25 2.46 0.78 7.05
N ALA A 26 1.17 0.96 6.75
CA ALA A 26 0.66 2.16 6.09
C ALA A 26 0.93 3.43 6.91
N HIS A 27 0.64 3.41 8.21
CA HIS A 27 0.93 4.54 9.10
C HIS A 27 2.43 4.86 9.18
N PHE A 28 3.27 3.84 9.23
CA PHE A 28 4.73 4.02 9.19
C PHE A 28 5.18 4.70 7.89
N PHE A 29 4.72 4.20 6.73
CA PHE A 29 5.06 4.80 5.44
C PHE A 29 4.56 6.24 5.32
N GLU A 30 3.35 6.52 5.81
CA GLU A 30 2.81 7.89 5.83
C GLU A 30 3.70 8.83 6.64
N ALA A 31 4.14 8.40 7.84
CA ALA A 31 5.02 9.18 8.69
C ALA A 31 6.39 9.44 8.02
N VAL A 32 6.99 8.41 7.42
CA VAL A 32 8.27 8.55 6.69
C VAL A 32 8.13 9.52 5.52
N VAL A 33 7.08 9.36 4.70
CA VAL A 33 6.81 10.26 3.57
C VAL A 33 6.60 11.70 4.05
N LYS A 34 5.90 11.89 5.17
CA LYS A 34 5.70 13.21 5.77
C LYS A 34 7.03 13.87 6.13
N VAL A 35 7.93 13.18 6.83
CA VAL A 35 9.27 13.68 7.19
C VAL A 35 10.10 14.00 5.94
N MET A 36 10.08 13.13 4.92
CA MET A 36 10.79 13.38 3.66
C MET A 36 10.30 14.65 2.96
N ASN A 37 8.99 14.92 3.01
CA ASN A 37 8.42 16.12 2.42
C ASN A 37 8.73 17.39 3.22
N THR A 38 8.68 17.33 4.56
CA THR A 38 8.87 18.52 5.42
C THR A 38 10.33 18.88 5.62
N GLU A 39 11.17 17.90 5.99
CA GLU A 39 12.54 18.16 6.43
C GLU A 39 13.54 18.16 5.27
N PHE A 40 13.28 17.36 4.24
CA PHE A 40 14.19 17.18 3.12
C PHE A 40 13.69 17.82 1.81
N GLY A 41 12.49 18.43 1.83
CA GLY A 41 11.90 19.06 0.67
C GLY A 41 11.68 18.12 -0.51
N ALA A 42 11.60 16.80 -0.27
CA ALA A 42 11.45 15.74 -1.28
C ALA A 42 10.03 15.68 -1.87
N THR A 43 9.45 16.85 -2.14
CA THR A 43 8.12 16.99 -2.71
C THR A 43 8.14 16.61 -4.19
N LEU A 44 7.19 15.78 -4.59
CA LEU A 44 7.01 15.45 -6.00
C LEU A 44 6.61 16.70 -6.77
N THR A 45 7.43 17.09 -7.73
CA THR A 45 7.08 18.22 -8.62
C THR A 45 5.80 17.90 -9.41
N LYS A 46 5.05 18.93 -9.80
CA LYS A 46 3.82 18.78 -10.61
C LYS A 46 4.05 17.94 -11.89
N LYS A 47 5.24 18.03 -12.49
CA LYS A 47 5.65 17.24 -13.66
C LYS A 47 5.76 15.74 -13.35
N GLN A 48 6.34 15.40 -12.20
CA GLN A 48 6.45 14.02 -11.71
C GLN A 48 5.05 13.44 -11.44
N LEU A 49 4.21 14.19 -10.71
CA LEU A 49 2.84 13.77 -10.38
C LEU A 49 1.98 13.53 -11.63
N ALA A 50 2.06 14.42 -12.62
CA ALA A 50 1.35 14.25 -13.89
C ALA A 50 1.81 13.00 -14.67
N THR A 51 3.09 12.62 -14.54
CA THR A 51 3.64 11.43 -15.20
C THR A 51 3.16 10.15 -14.52
N LEU A 52 3.12 10.13 -13.19
CA LEU A 52 2.55 9.01 -12.41
C LEU A 52 1.06 8.83 -12.72
N SER A 53 0.30 9.92 -12.76
CA SER A 53 -1.14 9.89 -13.07
C SER A 53 -1.41 9.32 -14.47
N ARG A 54 -0.67 9.75 -15.50
CA ARG A 54 -0.78 9.20 -16.86
C ARG A 54 -0.42 7.71 -16.92
N LYS A 55 0.57 7.28 -16.14
CA LYS A 55 0.99 5.87 -16.08
C LYS A 55 -0.08 4.99 -15.42
N HIS A 56 -0.80 5.50 -14.42
CA HIS A 56 -1.90 4.79 -13.80
C HIS A 56 -3.05 4.59 -14.79
N LYS A 57 -3.50 5.66 -15.47
CA LYS A 57 -4.55 5.59 -16.51
C LYS A 57 -4.23 4.60 -17.64
N ARG A 58 -2.95 4.51 -18.05
CA ARG A 58 -2.49 3.56 -19.07
C ARG A 58 -2.61 2.10 -18.63
N LYS A 59 -2.44 1.81 -17.34
CA LYS A 59 -2.57 0.45 -16.79
C LYS A 59 -4.01 0.01 -16.62
N ASP A 60 -4.93 0.94 -16.32
CA ASP A 60 -6.36 0.63 -16.18
C ASP A 60 -7.08 0.45 -17.53
N SER A 61 -6.44 0.86 -18.62
CA SER A 61 -7.01 0.81 -19.98
C SER A 61 -6.46 -0.35 -20.84
N GLN A 62 -5.72 -1.29 -20.23
CA GLN A 62 -5.08 -2.41 -20.91
C GLN A 62 -5.54 -3.76 -20.36
#